data_AF-A0A7S2PWH0-F1
#
_entry.id   AF-A0A7S2PWH0-F1
#
_cell.length_a   1.000
_cell.length_b   1.000
_cell.length_c   1.000
_cell.angle_alpha   90.00
_cell.angle_beta   90.00
_cell.angle_gamma   90.00
#
_symmetry.space_group_name_H-M   'P 1'
#
loop_
_entity.id
_entity.type
_entity.pdbx_description
1 polymer ?
#
loop_
_entity_poly.entity_id
_entity_poly.type
_entity_poly.pdbx_seq_one_letter_code
_entity_poly.pdbx_strand_id
1 'polypeptide(L)'
;MSHCHDAGRVAKLDEVLRSVPYQYQHKDRMRNDVAILLRSCHTLMPETNTFRNGGKQATLFYLKGVLPIGYRGSTYNIPVTIYFDPPYPQTAPRCFVTPTETMAIATGHPHVDQ
;
A
#
# COMPACT_ATOMS: atom_id res chain seq x y z
N MET A 1 -12.64 -13.04 -16.36
CA MET A 1 -13.20 -12.13 -15.33
C MET A 1 -12.13 -11.39 -14.51
N SER A 2 -10.84 -11.73 -14.59
CA SER A 2 -9.76 -10.99 -13.86
C SER A 2 -9.35 -9.65 -14.50
N HIS A 3 -9.37 -9.54 -15.83
CA HIS A 3 -8.93 -8.32 -16.53
C HIS A 3 -9.77 -7.06 -16.23
N CYS A 4 -11.08 -7.19 -15.95
CA CYS A 4 -11.92 -6.04 -15.65
C CYS A 4 -11.69 -5.46 -14.25
N HIS A 5 -11.31 -6.31 -13.28
CA HIS A 5 -10.99 -5.87 -11.93
C HIS A 5 -9.67 -5.07 -11.91
N ASP A 6 -8.69 -5.48 -12.70
CA ASP A 6 -7.40 -4.77 -12.82
C ASP A 6 -7.55 -3.38 -13.43
N ALA A 7 -8.37 -3.25 -14.47
CA ALA A 7 -8.65 -1.97 -15.11
C ALA A 7 -9.28 -0.96 -14.12
N GLY A 8 -10.21 -1.42 -13.27
CA GLY A 8 -10.83 -0.58 -12.25
C GLY A 8 -9.84 -0.07 -11.20
N ARG A 9 -8.91 -0.93 -10.76
CA ARG A 9 -7.89 -0.55 -9.77
C ARG A 9 -6.86 0.43 -10.34
N VAL A 10 -6.46 0.25 -11.60
CA VAL A 10 -5.58 1.21 -12.29
C VAL A 10 -6.29 2.54 -12.54
N ALA A 11 -7.58 2.54 -12.87
CA ALA A 11 -8.35 3.78 -12.99
C ALA A 11 -8.41 4.55 -11.64
N LYS A 12 -8.65 3.82 -10.53
CA LYS A 12 -8.60 4.40 -9.18
C LYS A 12 -7.21 4.93 -8.83
N LEU A 13 -6.14 4.24 -9.21
CA LEU A 13 -4.77 4.74 -9.04
C LEU A 13 -4.58 6.10 -9.73
N ASP A 14 -5.05 6.22 -10.98
CA ASP A 14 -4.94 7.46 -11.75
C ASP A 14 -5.74 8.60 -11.12
N GLU A 15 -6.92 8.31 -10.58
CA GLU A 15 -7.72 9.27 -9.81
C GLU A 15 -6.96 9.74 -8.56
N VAL A 16 -6.47 8.81 -7.75
CA VAL A 16 -5.78 9.12 -6.49
C VAL A 16 -4.49 9.91 -6.74
N LEU A 17 -3.68 9.55 -7.75
CA LEU A 17 -2.43 10.27 -8.04
C LEU A 17 -2.67 11.71 -8.53
N ARG A 18 -3.87 12.05 -9.02
CA ARG A 18 -4.22 13.45 -9.32
C ARG A 18 -4.42 14.27 -8.05
N SER A 19 -4.93 13.66 -6.96
CA SER A 19 -5.20 14.37 -5.70
C SER A 19 -4.00 14.46 -4.75
N VAL A 20 -2.91 13.71 -4.98
CA VAL A 20 -1.72 13.81 -4.11
C VAL A 20 -0.99 15.15 -4.30
N PRO A 21 -0.41 15.71 -3.22
CA PRO A 21 0.15 17.06 -3.25
C PRO A 21 1.48 17.13 -4.01
N TYR A 22 1.98 18.36 -4.24
CA TYR A 22 3.13 18.61 -5.13
C TYR A 22 4.44 17.94 -4.70
N GLN A 23 4.55 17.55 -3.42
CA GLN A 23 5.74 16.84 -2.90
C GLN A 23 5.94 15.49 -3.61
N TYR A 24 4.88 14.91 -4.20
CA TYR A 24 4.96 13.72 -5.05
C TYR A 24 5.47 14.10 -6.44
N GLN A 25 6.77 14.35 -6.56
CA GLN A 25 7.39 14.85 -7.80
C GLN A 25 7.45 13.80 -8.92
N HIS A 26 7.49 12.51 -8.57
CA HIS A 26 7.71 11.41 -9.53
C HIS A 26 6.43 10.58 -9.76
N LYS A 27 5.30 11.23 -10.07
CA LYS A 27 3.99 10.58 -10.22
C LYS A 27 3.96 9.50 -11.30
N ASP A 28 4.60 9.72 -12.46
CA ASP A 28 4.63 8.74 -13.55
C ASP A 28 5.37 7.46 -13.14
N ARG A 29 6.49 7.63 -12.41
CA ARG A 29 7.25 6.51 -11.87
C ARG A 29 6.43 5.73 -10.84
N MET A 30 5.78 6.43 -9.92
CA MET A 30 4.89 5.82 -8.92
C MET A 30 3.73 5.08 -9.58
N ARG A 31 3.09 5.68 -10.59
CA ARG A 31 2.02 5.04 -11.36
C ARG A 31 2.48 3.74 -11.99
N ASN A 32 3.63 3.74 -12.66
CA ASN A 32 4.15 2.55 -13.33
C ASN A 32 4.43 1.42 -12.33
N ASP A 33 5.16 1.71 -11.27
CA ASP A 33 5.57 0.71 -10.29
C ASP A 33 4.35 0.13 -9.55
N VAL A 34 3.39 0.99 -9.18
CA VAL A 34 2.14 0.56 -8.55
C VAL A 34 1.26 -0.23 -9.53
N ALA A 35 1.14 0.18 -10.80
CA ALA A 35 0.35 -0.56 -11.77
C ALA A 35 0.88 -1.98 -12.01
N ILE A 36 2.20 -2.16 -12.00
CA ILE A 36 2.84 -3.49 -12.06
C ILE A 36 2.46 -4.30 -10.81
N LEU A 37 2.58 -3.71 -9.62
CA LEU A 37 2.23 -4.37 -8.36
C LEU A 37 0.74 -4.74 -8.28
N LEU A 38 -0.16 -3.89 -8.76
CA LEU A 38 -1.60 -4.20 -8.78
C LEU A 38 -1.89 -5.42 -9.67
N ARG A 39 -1.18 -5.58 -10.79
CA ARG A 39 -1.33 -6.75 -11.68
C ARG A 39 -0.85 -8.06 -11.04
N SER A 40 0.11 -8.01 -10.11
CA SER A 40 0.60 -9.21 -9.40
C SER A 40 -0.17 -9.49 -8.11
N CYS A 41 -0.66 -8.46 -7.43
CA CYS A 41 -1.40 -8.56 -6.18
C CYS A 41 -2.81 -7.98 -6.33
N HIS A 42 -3.80 -8.87 -6.52
CA HIS A 42 -5.17 -8.47 -6.85
C HIS A 42 -5.97 -7.86 -5.69
N THR A 43 -5.47 -8.00 -4.47
CA THR A 43 -6.10 -7.55 -3.23
C THR A 43 -5.71 -6.13 -2.84
N LEU A 44 -4.60 -5.60 -3.39
CA LEU A 44 -4.12 -4.26 -3.09
C LEU A 44 -5.00 -3.23 -3.81
N MET A 45 -5.38 -2.18 -3.07
CA MET A 45 -6.19 -1.07 -3.54
C MET A 45 -5.45 0.24 -3.29
N PRO A 46 -5.38 1.15 -4.29
CA PRO A 46 -4.84 2.48 -4.08
C PRO A 46 -5.81 3.32 -3.25
N GLU A 47 -5.26 4.06 -2.30
CA GLU A 47 -5.98 4.95 -1.40
C GLU A 47 -5.16 6.22 -1.11
N THR A 48 -5.86 7.26 -0.66
CA THR A 48 -5.24 8.43 -0.09
C THR A 48 -6.03 8.91 1.11
N ASN A 49 -5.33 9.42 2.12
CA ASN A 49 -5.96 10.01 3.29
C ASN A 49 -5.11 11.18 3.82
N THR A 50 -5.79 12.15 4.43
CA THR A 50 -5.15 13.31 5.07
C THR A 50 -5.06 13.07 6.57
N PHE A 51 -3.85 12.82 7.05
CA PHE A 51 -3.56 12.62 8.46
C PHE A 51 -3.25 13.96 9.12
N ARG A 52 -3.81 14.18 10.31
CA ARG A 52 -3.56 15.38 11.12
C ARG A 52 -2.82 14.95 12.38
N ASN A 53 -1.61 15.46 12.58
CA ASN A 53 -0.86 15.22 13.81
C ASN A 53 -0.24 16.54 14.30
N GLY A 54 -0.56 16.94 15.54
CA GLY A 54 0.03 18.11 16.20
C GLY A 54 -0.06 19.42 15.39
N GLY A 55 -1.18 19.66 14.70
CA GLY A 55 -1.40 20.87 13.88
C GLY A 55 -0.86 20.80 12.45
N LYS A 56 -0.08 19.77 12.10
CA LYS A 56 0.33 19.50 10.71
C LYS A 56 -0.66 18.57 10.02
N GLN A 57 -0.90 18.79 8.73
CA GLN A 57 -1.70 17.91 7.89
C GLN A 57 -0.82 17.35 6.78
N ALA A 58 -0.92 16.04 6.52
CA ALA A 58 -0.22 15.38 5.43
C ALA A 58 -1.16 14.44 4.69
N THR A 59 -1.35 14.70 3.40
CA THR A 59 -2.06 13.79 2.49
C THR A 59 -1.09 12.74 1.98
N LEU A 60 -1.34 11.48 2.32
CA LEU A 60 -0.47 10.36 1.96
C LEU A 60 -1.15 9.44 0.95
N PHE A 61 -0.38 8.91 0.02
CA PHE A 61 -0.76 7.81 -0.84
C PHE A 61 -0.31 6.49 -0.22
N TYR A 62 -1.18 5.49 -0.25
CA TYR A 62 -0.84 4.15 0.18
C TYR A 62 -1.64 3.09 -0.58
N LEU A 63 -1.14 1.86 -0.54
CA LEU A 63 -1.87 0.66 -0.94
C LEU A 63 -2.34 -0.08 0.30
N LYS A 64 -3.57 -0.56 0.29
CA LYS A 64 -4.12 -1.40 1.36
C LYS A 64 -4.69 -2.69 0.78
N GLY A 65 -4.45 -3.82 1.44
CA GLY A 65 -4.97 -5.11 1.00
C GLY A 65 -4.40 -6.26 1.83
N VAL A 66 -4.42 -7.47 1.28
CA VAL A 66 -3.90 -8.68 1.95
C VAL A 66 -2.92 -9.43 1.06
N LEU A 67 -1.80 -9.88 1.61
CA LEU A 67 -0.81 -10.68 0.89
C LEU A 67 -0.89 -12.14 1.33
N PRO A 68 -1.08 -13.10 0.40
CA PRO A 68 -1.00 -14.51 0.73
C PRO A 68 0.46 -14.91 0.99
N ILE A 69 0.73 -15.53 2.14
CA ILE A 69 2.02 -16.16 2.45
C ILE A 69 1.84 -17.64 2.73
N GLY A 70 2.81 -18.47 2.37
CA GLY A 70 2.88 -19.86 2.81
C GLY A 70 3.65 -19.96 4.12
N TYR A 71 3.07 -20.58 5.14
CA TYR A 71 3.73 -20.87 6.40
C TYR A 71 3.30 -22.25 6.92
N ARG A 72 4.28 -23.15 7.14
CA ARG A 72 4.07 -24.51 7.67
C ARG A 72 2.97 -25.31 6.94
N GLY A 73 2.93 -25.22 5.61
CA GLY A 73 1.96 -25.96 4.78
C GLY A 73 0.59 -25.30 4.66
N SER A 74 0.36 -24.17 5.32
CA SER A 74 -0.89 -23.40 5.25
C SER A 74 -0.67 -22.04 4.57
N THR A 75 -1.69 -21.52 3.90
CA THR A 75 -1.67 -20.15 3.35
C THR A 75 -2.36 -19.18 4.31
N TYR A 76 -1.68 -18.10 4.65
CA TYR A 76 -2.20 -17.02 5.51
C TYR A 76 -2.32 -15.73 4.71
N ASN A 77 -3.45 -15.04 4.87
CA ASN A 77 -3.67 -13.72 4.25
C ASN A 77 -3.27 -12.64 5.24
N ILE A 78 -2.09 -12.04 5.03
CA ILE A 78 -1.54 -11.01 5.92
C ILE A 78 -2.02 -9.64 5.45
N PRO A 79 -2.84 -8.92 6.23
CA PRO A 79 -3.23 -7.58 5.85
C PRO A 79 -2.04 -6.63 5.93
N VAL A 80 -1.88 -5.81 4.89
CA VAL A 80 -0.78 -4.87 4.77
C VAL A 80 -1.26 -3.48 4.36
N THR A 81 -0.50 -2.48 4.78
CA THR A 81 -0.58 -1.10 4.29
C THR A 81 0.81 -0.65 3.82
N ILE A 82 0.91 -0.20 2.58
CA ILE A 82 2.18 0.20 1.94
C ILE A 82 2.12 1.69 1.61
N TYR A 83 2.87 2.52 2.32
CA TYR A 83 2.95 3.97 2.10
C TYR A 83 4.06 4.31 1.12
N PHE A 84 3.78 5.18 0.16
CA PHE A 84 4.77 5.71 -0.78
C PHE A 84 4.99 7.20 -0.49
N ASP A 85 5.76 7.52 0.54
CA ASP A 85 5.98 8.91 0.91
C ASP A 85 6.95 9.61 -0.07
N PRO A 86 6.84 10.93 -0.23
CA PRO A 86 7.90 11.73 -0.83
C PRO A 86 9.20 11.58 -0.01
N PRO A 87 10.38 11.46 -0.64
CA PRO A 87 10.63 11.60 -2.07
C PRO A 87 10.73 10.28 -2.86
N TYR A 88 9.77 9.35 -2.76
CA TYR A 88 9.73 8.16 -3.63
C TYR A 88 9.93 8.53 -5.13
N PRO A 89 10.82 7.83 -5.88
CA PRO A 89 11.47 6.55 -5.56
C PRO A 89 12.84 6.65 -4.86
N GLN A 90 13.29 7.85 -4.46
CA GLN A 90 14.59 8.01 -3.80
C GLN A 90 14.63 7.30 -2.44
N THR A 91 13.48 7.22 -1.77
CA THR A 91 13.25 6.42 -0.57
C THR A 91 12.32 5.24 -0.89
N ALA A 92 12.61 4.09 -0.29
CA ALA A 92 11.74 2.92 -0.39
C ALA A 92 10.36 3.18 0.26
N PRO A 93 9.29 2.49 -0.19
CA PRO A 93 8.00 2.50 0.48
C PRO A 93 8.09 1.96 1.91
N ARG A 94 7.25 2.47 2.82
CA ARG A 94 7.10 1.91 4.18
C ARG A 94 5.96 0.89 4.19
N CYS A 95 6.26 -0.34 4.62
CA CYS A 95 5.30 -1.43 4.68
C CYS A 95 4.93 -1.75 6.14
N PHE A 96 3.64 -1.84 6.43
CA PHE A 96 3.11 -2.20 7.74
C PHE A 96 2.23 -3.42 7.62
N VAL A 97 2.35 -4.33 8.58
CA VAL A 97 1.31 -5.33 8.83
C VAL A 97 0.17 -4.63 9.57
N THR A 98 -1.07 -4.91 9.19
CA THR A 98 -2.26 -4.35 9.83
C THR A 98 -3.08 -5.50 10.43
N PRO A 99 -2.76 -5.96 11.66
CA PRO A 99 -3.46 -7.08 12.27
C PRO A 99 -4.96 -6.83 12.36
N THR A 100 -5.78 -7.86 12.08
CA THR A 100 -7.19 -7.84 12.46
C THR A 100 -7.34 -8.11 13.96
N GLU A 101 -8.54 -7.93 14.52
CA GLU A 101 -8.83 -8.18 15.95
C GLU A 101 -8.43 -9.59 16.41
N THR A 102 -8.42 -10.56 15.49
CA THR A 102 -8.06 -11.96 15.74
C THR A 102 -6.59 -12.28 15.46
N MET A 103 -5.76 -11.29 15.14
CA MET A 103 -4.34 -11.46 14.80
C MET A 103 -3.46 -10.73 15.81
N ALA A 104 -2.33 -11.34 16.15
CA ALA A 104 -1.26 -10.70 16.89
C ALA A 104 0.02 -10.75 16.06
N ILE A 105 0.81 -9.68 16.13
CA ILE A 105 2.20 -9.71 15.63
C ILE A 105 2.98 -10.65 16.54
N ALA A 106 3.66 -11.63 15.94
CA ALA A 106 4.47 -12.58 16.70
C ALA A 106 5.53 -11.85 17.53
N THR A 107 5.59 -12.12 18.83
CA THR A 107 6.57 -11.51 19.72
C THR A 107 8.00 -11.80 19.26
N GLY A 108 8.83 -10.76 19.19
CA GLY A 108 10.23 -10.89 18.74
C GLY A 108 10.39 -11.18 17.26
N HIS A 109 9.41 -10.82 16.41
CA HIS A 109 9.53 -10.98 14.97
C HIS A 109 10.74 -10.18 14.44
N PRO A 110 11.67 -10.79 13.66
CA PRO A 110 12.95 -10.16 13.30
C PRO A 110 12.81 -8.94 12.36
N HIS A 111 11.65 -8.77 11.71
CA HIS A 111 11.42 -7.74 10.69
C HIS A 111 10.15 -6.91 10.91
N VAL A 112 9.43 -7.12 12.01
CA VAL A 112 8.19 -6.38 12.30
C VAL A 112 8.29 -5.88 13.73
N ASP A 113 8.25 -4.57 13.88
CA ASP A 113 8.20 -3.86 15.15
C ASP A 113 6.83 -4.03 15.83
N GLN A 114 6.78 -3.76 17.14
CA GLN A 114 5.56 -3.80 17.96
C GLN A 114 5.12 -2.39 18.35
#